data_AF-A0A0A2MT05-F1
#
_entry.id   AF-A0A0A2MT05-F1
#
_cell.length_a   1.000
_cell.length_b   1.000
_cell.length_c   1.000
_cell.angle_alpha   90.00
_cell.angle_beta   90.00
_cell.angle_gamma   90.00
#
_symmetry.space_group_name_H-M   'P 1'
#
loop_
_entity.id
_entity.type
_entity.pdbx_description
1 polymer ?
#
loop_
_entity_poly.entity_id
_entity_poly.type
_entity_poly.pdbx_seq_one_letter_code
_entity_poly.pdbx_strand_id
1 'polypeptide(L)'
;MLVPNRHANTPDYRYGFQGQEMDDEVKGEGNNYDFGARMYDPRVGRWFSPDPFTAKSADWTPYRFAFNNPLRFIDKDGNYETDGLT
;
A
#
# COMPACT_ATOMS: atom_id res chain seq x y z
N MET A 1 11.85 4.25 4.74
CA MET A 1 13.03 5.13 4.86
C MET A 1 12.72 6.34 4.02
N LEU A 2 12.56 7.50 4.64
CA LEU A 2 12.32 8.74 3.91
C LEU A 2 13.59 9.13 3.15
N VAL A 3 13.44 9.59 1.91
CA VAL A 3 14.58 10.04 1.11
C VAL A 3 15.03 11.40 1.65
N PRO A 4 16.32 11.59 1.98
CA PRO A 4 16.83 12.88 2.46
C PRO A 4 16.44 14.03 1.51
N ASN A 5 15.91 15.11 2.06
CA ASN A 5 15.48 16.33 1.33
C ASN A 5 14.45 16.11 0.19
N ARG A 6 13.77 14.97 0.13
CA ARG A 6 12.66 14.70 -0.81
C ARG A 6 11.43 14.15 -0.10
N HIS A 7 11.06 14.77 1.00
CA HIS A 7 9.80 14.54 1.69
C HIS A 7 9.29 15.88 2.21
N ALA A 8 8.00 16.13 2.02
CA ALA A 8 7.31 17.27 2.59
C ALA A 8 6.17 16.71 3.43
N ASN A 9 6.24 16.90 4.74
CA ASN A 9 5.13 16.63 5.63
C ASN A 9 4.47 17.98 5.91
N THR A 10 3.32 18.21 5.27
CA THR A 10 2.45 19.32 5.64
C THR A 10 1.35 18.74 6.52
N PRO A 11 1.10 19.27 7.73
CA PRO A 11 0.08 18.74 8.63
C PRO A 11 -1.33 18.68 8.01
N ASP A 12 -1.56 19.43 6.93
CA ASP A 12 -2.85 19.47 6.22
C ASP A 12 -3.00 18.40 5.12
N TYR A 13 -1.92 17.72 4.70
CA TYR A 13 -1.94 16.76 3.59
C TYR A 13 -1.77 15.33 4.10
N ARG A 14 -2.89 14.62 4.17
CA ARG A 14 -2.98 13.26 4.73
C ARG A 14 -2.89 12.13 3.71
N TYR A 15 -2.82 12.43 2.41
CA TYR A 15 -2.84 11.43 1.35
C TYR A 15 -1.46 11.26 0.72
N GLY A 16 -1.13 10.07 0.19
CA GLY A 16 0.16 9.87 -0.48
C GLY A 16 0.08 8.88 -1.63
N PHE A 17 0.80 7.77 -1.51
CA PHE A 17 0.91 6.77 -2.57
C PHE A 17 -0.47 6.23 -3.00
N GLN A 18 -0.71 6.22 -4.32
CA GLN A 18 -2.00 5.84 -4.93
C GLN A 18 -3.23 6.55 -4.34
N GLY A 19 -3.06 7.73 -3.74
CA GLY A 19 -4.15 8.50 -3.14
C GLY A 19 -4.65 7.98 -1.80
N GLN A 20 -3.95 7.02 -1.20
CA GLN A 20 -4.33 6.42 0.09
C GLN A 20 -3.88 7.28 1.26
N GLU A 21 -4.61 7.19 2.38
CA GLU A 21 -4.29 7.94 3.59
C GLU A 21 -2.96 7.43 4.17
N MET A 22 -2.06 8.37 4.45
CA MET A 22 -0.80 8.12 5.10
C MET A 22 -1.05 8.08 6.60
N ASP A 23 -0.80 6.93 7.20
CA ASP A 23 -0.88 6.77 8.65
C ASP A 23 0.53 6.78 9.23
N ASP A 24 0.80 7.80 10.05
CA ASP A 24 2.10 8.05 10.67
C ASP A 24 2.14 7.65 12.16
N GLU A 25 1.04 7.14 12.73
CA GLU A 25 0.90 6.90 14.17
C GLU A 25 1.79 5.75 14.64
N VAL A 26 1.85 4.66 13.88
CA VAL A 26 2.47 3.41 14.33
C VAL A 26 4.00 3.41 14.20
N LYS A 27 4.56 4.12 13.21
CA LYS A 27 6.01 4.06 12.91
C LYS A 27 6.67 5.41 12.58
N GLY A 28 5.98 6.53 12.78
CA GLY A 28 6.44 7.88 12.41
C GLY A 28 6.09 8.24 10.96
N GLU A 29 6.61 9.36 10.46
CA GLU A 29 6.24 9.90 9.14
C GLU A 29 6.53 8.97 7.94
N GLY A 30 5.54 8.81 7.06
CA GLY A 30 5.61 8.15 5.75
C GLY A 30 5.80 6.64 5.80
N ASN A 31 5.28 5.97 6.83
CA ASN A 31 5.59 4.57 7.09
C ASN A 31 4.48 3.58 6.77
N ASN A 32 3.23 4.04 6.66
CA ASN A 32 2.08 3.18 6.42
C ASN A 32 1.11 3.91 5.48
N TYR A 33 0.44 3.15 4.64
CA TYR A 33 -0.73 3.62 3.92
C TYR A 33 -1.95 2.77 4.29
N ASP A 34 -3.05 3.42 4.64
CA ASP A 34 -4.32 2.75 4.88
C ASP A 34 -5.09 2.64 3.56
N PHE A 35 -5.28 1.41 3.09
CA PHE A 35 -6.09 1.10 1.91
C PHE A 35 -7.52 0.70 2.30
N GLY A 36 -7.88 0.74 3.59
CA GLY A 36 -9.18 0.35 4.11
C GLY A 36 -9.20 -1.08 4.65
N ALA A 37 -9.08 -2.09 3.77
CA ALA A 37 -9.09 -3.49 4.22
C ALA A 37 -7.75 -3.96 4.79
N ARG A 38 -6.65 -3.33 4.35
CA ARG A 38 -5.28 -3.67 4.78
C ARG A 38 -4.41 -2.41 4.89
N MET A 39 -3.46 -2.46 5.82
CA MET A 39 -2.40 -1.46 5.92
C MET A 39 -1.17 -1.91 5.12
N TYR A 40 -0.64 -1.01 4.29
CA TYR A 40 0.49 -1.25 3.40
C TYR A 40 1.80 -0.67 3.97
N ASP A 41 2.87 -1.46 3.96
CA ASP A 41 4.23 -0.96 4.25
C ASP A 41 4.94 -0.64 2.92
N PRO A 42 5.08 0.65 2.54
CA PRO A 42 5.73 1.06 1.30
C PRO A 42 7.23 0.78 1.29
N ARG A 43 7.86 0.52 2.45
CA ARG A 43 9.31 0.29 2.54
C ARG A 43 9.65 -1.15 2.19
N VAL A 44 8.77 -2.07 2.53
CA VAL A 44 8.90 -3.50 2.19
C VAL A 44 8.16 -3.81 0.88
N GLY A 45 7.16 -3.02 0.52
CA GLY A 45 6.30 -3.26 -0.65
C GLY A 45 5.33 -4.42 -0.42
N ARG A 46 4.83 -4.57 0.81
CA ARG A 46 4.01 -5.69 1.28
C ARG A 46 2.94 -5.22 2.26
N TRP A 47 1.88 -6.01 2.39
CA TRP A 47 0.84 -5.80 3.40
C TRP A 47 1.30 -6.22 4.80
N PHE A 48 0.75 -5.59 5.84
CA PHE A 48 0.96 -6.05 7.22
C PHE A 48 0.14 -7.30 7.57
N SER A 49 -0.95 -7.56 6.86
CA SER A 49 -1.85 -8.70 7.07
C SER A 49 -1.99 -9.57 5.80
N PRO A 50 -2.30 -10.87 5.96
CA PRO A 50 -2.66 -11.74 4.84
C PRO A 50 -3.87 -11.23 4.06
N ASP A 51 -3.88 -11.47 2.75
CA ASP A 51 -5.02 -11.22 1.87
C ASP A 51 -6.25 -12.06 2.24
N PRO A 52 -7.42 -11.45 2.53
CA PRO A 52 -8.67 -12.18 2.74
C PRO A 52 -9.07 -13.08 1.55
N PHE A 53 -8.66 -12.73 0.34
CA PHE A 53 -8.91 -13.42 -0.92
C PHE A 53 -7.73 -14.27 -1.40
N THR A 54 -6.80 -14.66 -0.52
CA THR A 54 -5.66 -15.55 -0.86
C THR A 54 -6.09 -16.80 -1.64
N ALA A 55 -7.26 -17.38 -1.32
CA ALA A 55 -7.78 -18.56 -2.00
C ALA A 55 -8.05 -18.35 -3.51
N LYS A 56 -8.28 -17.10 -3.96
CA LYS A 56 -8.47 -16.79 -5.38
C LYS A 56 -7.17 -16.78 -6.18
N SER A 57 -6.02 -16.71 -5.52
CA SER A 57 -4.71 -16.76 -6.16
C SER A 57 -3.73 -17.57 -5.31
N ALA A 58 -3.93 -18.88 -5.32
CA ALA A 58 -3.14 -19.84 -4.56
C ALA A 58 -1.65 -19.85 -4.95
N ASP A 59 -1.32 -19.47 -6.18
CA ASP A 59 0.07 -19.43 -6.67
C ASP A 59 0.88 -18.23 -6.15
N TRP A 60 0.25 -17.36 -5.36
CA TRP A 60 0.84 -16.12 -4.91
C TRP A 60 0.87 -16.00 -3.39
N THR A 61 1.89 -15.31 -2.88
CA THR A 61 1.97 -15.01 -1.45
C THR A 61 0.80 -14.15 -0.97
N PRO A 62 0.24 -14.42 0.22
CA PRO A 62 -0.86 -13.63 0.79
C PRO A 62 -0.48 -12.19 1.14
N TYR A 63 0.81 -11.83 1.06
CA TYR A 63 1.32 -10.49 1.37
C TYR A 63 1.70 -9.67 0.13
N ARG A 64 1.41 -10.16 -1.08
CA ARG A 64 1.78 -9.46 -2.33
C ARG A 64 1.06 -8.12 -2.44
N PHE A 65 1.71 -7.17 -3.10
CA PHE A 65 1.08 -5.92 -3.50
C PHE A 65 1.10 -5.81 -5.02
N ALA A 66 -0.05 -5.51 -5.63
CA ALA A 66 -0.19 -5.23 -7.06
C ALA A 66 0.44 -6.30 -7.98
N PHE A 67 0.30 -7.60 -7.66
CA PHE A 67 0.98 -8.69 -8.39
C PHE A 67 2.50 -8.48 -8.62
N ASN A 68 3.18 -7.81 -7.68
CA ASN A 68 4.57 -7.37 -7.80
C ASN A 68 4.84 -6.42 -8.98
N ASN A 69 3.81 -5.82 -9.57
CA ASN A 69 3.91 -4.81 -10.61
C ASN A 69 2.99 -3.60 -10.30
N PRO A 70 3.38 -2.75 -9.33
CA PRO A 70 2.60 -1.60 -8.88
C PRO A 70 2.51 -0.46 -9.88
N LEU A 71 3.18 -0.57 -11.04
CA LEU A 71 3.03 0.37 -12.15
C LEU A 71 1.81 0.06 -13.02
N ARG A 72 1.37 -1.21 -13.02
CA ARG A 72 0.24 -1.68 -13.83
C ARG A 72 -0.98 -1.98 -12.97
N PHE A 73 -0.80 -2.73 -11.89
CA PHE A 73 -1.92 -3.18 -11.06
C PHE A 73 -2.15 -2.24 -9.89
N ILE A 74 -3.42 -2.07 -9.55
CA ILE A 74 -3.90 -1.18 -8.50
C ILE A 74 -4.80 -1.99 -7.58
N ASP A 75 -4.51 -1.96 -6.28
CA ASP A 75 -5.42 -2.45 -5.23
C ASP A 75 -6.06 -1.22 -4.59
N LYS A 76 -7.36 -0.97 -4.83
CA LYS A 76 -8.01 0.30 -4.45
C LYS A 76 -8.46 0.33 -3.01
N ASP A 77 -8.87 -0.81 -2.49
CA ASP A 77 -9.51 -1.00 -1.19
C ASP A 77 -8.73 -1.97 -0.29
N GLY A 78 -7.55 -2.41 -0.74
CA GLY A 78 -6.72 -3.36 -0.03
C GLY A 78 -7.33 -4.76 0.00
N ASN A 79 -8.23 -5.11 -0.93
CA ASN A 79 -8.83 -6.45 -1.00
C ASN A 79 -8.24 -7.29 -2.12
N TYR A 80 -8.26 -6.77 -3.35
CA TYR A 80 -7.77 -7.52 -4.51
C TYR A 80 -7.37 -6.59 -5.64
N GLU A 81 -6.32 -6.97 -6.35
CA GLU A 81 -5.70 -6.09 -7.32
C GLU A 81 -6.43 -6.17 -8.68
N THR A 82 -6.57 -5.02 -9.32
CA THR A 82 -7.17 -4.87 -10.66
C THR A 82 -6.14 -4.34 -11.65
N ASP A 83 -6.31 -4.64 -12.94
CA ASP A 83 -5.47 -4.03 -13.98
C ASP A 83 -5.83 -2.56 -14.13
N GLY A 84 -4.86 -1.67 -13.92
CA GLY A 84 -5.06 -0.22 -14.00
C GLY A 84 -5.18 0.31 -15.43
N LEU A 85 -4.99 -0.54 -16.44
CA LEU A 85 -5.07 -0.20 -17.86
C LEU A 85 -6.42 -0.54 -18.51
N THR A 86 -7.36 -1.12 -17.76
CA THR A 86 -8.69 -1.55 -18.22
C THR A 86 -9.79 -0.96 -17.35
#